data_AF-V7ALI4-F1
#
_entry.id   AF-V7ALI4-F1
#
_cell.length_a   1.000
_cell.length_b   1.000
_cell.length_c   1.000
_cell.angle_alpha   90.00
_cell.angle_beta   90.00
_cell.angle_gamma   90.00
#
_symmetry.space_group_name_H-M   'P 1'
#
loop_
_entity.id
_entity.type
_entity.pdbx_description
1 polymer ?
#
loop_
_entity_poly.entity_id
_entity_poly.type
_entity_poly.pdbx_seq_one_letter_code
_entity_poly.pdbx_strand_id
1 'polypeptide(L)'
;MWRSLLGSLNFYLFWLWLESDSILVVASFTNPYIVPWCYRSRWKRYIAMSKCLTFKVSHIFREGNKCVDSLGSMGVDLKQDFSCCDFYRRIP
;
A
#
# COMPACT_ATOMS: atom_id res chain seq x y z
N MET A 1 28.73 35.23 11.00
CA MET A 1 27.58 36.12 10.72
C MET A 1 26.43 35.24 10.26
N TRP A 2 25.33 35.32 11.00
CA TRP A 2 24.27 34.32 11.10
C TRP A 2 23.32 34.24 9.89
N ARG A 3 22.86 33.01 9.65
CA ARG A 3 21.57 32.56 9.07
C ARG A 3 20.56 33.65 8.71
N SER A 4 20.08 33.62 7.48
CA SER A 4 18.66 33.85 7.06
C SER A 4 18.61 33.75 5.53
N LEU A 5 17.61 33.26 4.78
CA LEU A 5 16.25 32.78 5.03
C LEU A 5 15.73 32.26 3.66
N LEU A 6 16.04 31.01 3.31
CA LEU A 6 15.19 30.18 2.44
C LEU A 6 15.15 28.82 3.16
N GLY A 7 14.39 28.66 4.24
CA GLY A 7 12.96 28.96 4.24
C GLY A 7 12.22 27.69 3.89
N SER A 8 12.27 26.73 4.82
CA SER A 8 11.12 25.92 5.18
C SER A 8 10.45 25.10 4.09
N LEU A 9 11.07 23.98 3.74
CA LEU A 9 10.34 22.70 3.76
C LEU A 9 11.35 21.66 4.23
N ASN A 10 11.43 21.51 5.57
CA ASN A 10 11.64 20.20 6.13
C ASN A 10 10.52 19.34 5.53
N PHE A 11 10.79 18.71 4.38
CA PHE A 11 10.13 17.46 4.05
C PHE A 11 10.58 16.54 5.17
N TYR A 12 9.79 16.51 6.24
CA TYR A 12 9.73 15.38 7.15
C TYR A 12 9.85 14.15 6.25
N LEU A 13 11.01 13.49 6.26
CA LEU A 13 11.19 12.25 5.54
C LEU A 13 10.17 11.32 6.20
N PHE A 14 9.01 11.20 5.57
CA PHE A 14 7.93 10.41 6.09
C PHE A 14 8.32 8.96 5.86
N TRP A 15 8.68 8.30 6.95
CA TRP A 15 9.06 6.89 6.94
C TRP A 15 7.76 6.11 7.03
N LEU A 16 7.48 5.33 6.00
CA LEU A 16 6.31 4.47 5.99
C LEU A 16 6.75 3.02 5.88
N TRP A 17 6.37 2.24 6.89
CA TRP A 17 6.60 0.82 6.93
C TRP A 17 5.25 0.11 6.75
N LEU A 18 5.13 -0.59 5.63
CA LEU A 18 3.97 -1.42 5.33
C LEU A 18 4.28 -2.88 5.73
N GLU A 19 3.55 -3.36 6.73
CA GLU A 19 3.55 -4.76 7.13
C GLU A 19 2.29 -5.44 6.61
N SER A 20 2.44 -6.58 5.95
CA SER A 20 1.31 -7.35 5.41
C SER A 20 1.55 -8.84 5.57
N ASP A 21 0.50 -9.59 5.91
CA ASP A 21 0.51 -11.05 5.94
C ASP A 21 0.25 -11.67 4.55
N SER A 22 -0.12 -10.85 3.56
CA SER A 22 -0.32 -11.29 2.18
C SER A 22 0.99 -11.23 1.40
N ILE A 23 1.52 -12.40 1.06
CA ILE A 23 2.70 -12.56 0.20
C ILE A 23 2.46 -11.88 -1.16
N LEU A 24 1.22 -11.89 -1.67
CA LEU A 24 0.85 -11.24 -2.93
C LEU A 24 1.02 -9.72 -2.86
N VAL A 25 0.64 -9.10 -1.73
CA VAL A 25 0.83 -7.66 -1.52
C VAL A 25 2.31 -7.33 -1.54
N VAL A 26 3.14 -8.05 -0.79
CA VAL A 26 4.59 -7.83 -0.77
C VAL A 26 5.21 -8.01 -2.17
N ALA A 27 4.84 -9.08 -2.88
CA ALA A 27 5.33 -9.36 -4.22
C ALA A 27 4.87 -8.32 -5.26
N SER A 28 3.72 -7.68 -5.07
CA SER A 28 3.22 -6.65 -6.00
C SER A 28 4.08 -5.38 -6.04
N PHE A 29 4.86 -5.11 -4.98
CA PHE A 29 5.80 -3.99 -4.94
C PHE A 29 7.09 -4.27 -5.71
N THR A 30 7.48 -5.54 -5.88
CA THR A 30 8.65 -5.93 -6.70
C THR A 30 8.26 -6.23 -8.14
N ASN A 31 7.10 -6.84 -8.35
CA ASN A 31 6.58 -7.18 -9.68
C ASN A 31 5.16 -6.60 -9.90
N PRO A 32 5.04 -5.47 -10.62
CA PRO A 32 3.74 -4.83 -10.87
C PRO A 32 2.84 -5.63 -11.82
N TYR A 33 3.33 -6.71 -12.44
CA TYR A 33 2.51 -7.58 -13.28
C TYR A 33 1.61 -8.51 -12.47
N ILE A 34 1.91 -8.73 -11.18
CA ILE A 34 1.02 -9.44 -10.24
C ILE A 34 -0.26 -8.63 -10.01
N VAL A 35 -0.16 -7.29 -10.07
CA VAL A 35 -1.33 -6.42 -10.01
C VAL A 35 -2.09 -6.54 -11.32
N PRO A 36 -3.40 -6.70 -11.25
CA PRO A 36 -4.23 -6.75 -12.43
C PRO A 36 -4.17 -5.51 -13.29
N TRP A 37 -4.36 -5.73 -14.58
CA TRP A 37 -4.18 -4.73 -15.62
C TRP A 37 -4.94 -3.44 -15.33
N CYS A 38 -6.16 -3.54 -14.81
CA CYS A 38 -7.04 -2.42 -14.50
C CYS A 38 -6.54 -1.51 -13.38
N TYR A 39 -5.85 -2.07 -12.38
CA TYR A 39 -5.22 -1.31 -11.30
C TYR A 39 -3.74 -1.02 -11.54
N ARG A 40 -3.12 -1.70 -12.52
CA ARG A 40 -1.67 -1.62 -12.79
C ARG A 40 -1.20 -0.20 -13.09
N SER A 41 -1.98 0.60 -13.82
CA SER A 41 -1.63 1.99 -14.12
C SER A 41 -1.60 2.86 -12.86
N ARG A 42 -2.57 2.68 -11.96
CA ARG A 42 -2.62 3.37 -10.65
C ARG A 42 -1.50 2.88 -9.74
N TRP A 43 -1.29 1.56 -9.70
CA TRP A 43 -0.24 0.92 -8.91
C TRP A 43 1.15 1.41 -9.29
N LYS A 44 1.48 1.47 -10.58
CA LYS A 44 2.74 2.03 -11.07
C LYS A 44 2.96 3.47 -10.61
N ARG A 45 1.89 4.28 -10.58
CA ARG A 45 1.94 5.66 -10.06
C ARG A 45 2.25 5.69 -8.57
N TYR A 46 1.65 4.80 -7.78
CA TYR A 46 1.92 4.71 -6.34
C TYR A 46 3.34 4.21 -6.05
N ILE A 47 3.85 3.22 -6.78
CA ILE A 47 5.25 2.79 -6.67
C ILE A 47 6.20 3.95 -7.01
N ALA A 48 5.89 4.75 -8.04
CA ALA A 48 6.71 5.91 -8.37
C ALA A 48 6.71 6.93 -7.22
N MET A 49 5.56 7.17 -6.60
CA MET A 49 5.43 8.06 -5.45
C MET A 49 6.12 7.51 -4.20
N SER A 50 6.10 6.19 -3.97
CA SER A 50 6.75 5.57 -2.82
C SER A 50 8.28 5.71 -2.87
N LYS A 51 8.87 5.92 -4.05
CA LYS A 51 10.31 6.24 -4.19
C LYS A 51 10.68 7.62 -3.63
N CYS A 52 9.72 8.52 -3.48
CA CYS A 52 9.92 9.82 -2.84
C CYS A 52 9.84 9.74 -1.31
N LEU A 53 9.54 8.56 -0.75
CA LEU A 53 9.41 8.30 0.68
C LEU A 53 10.48 7.29 1.13
N THR A 54 10.84 7.32 2.41
CA THR A 54 11.55 6.18 3.01
C THR A 54 10.52 5.07 3.24
N PHE A 55 10.29 4.27 2.20
CA PHE A 55 9.24 3.25 2.20
C PHE A 55 9.83 1.85 2.33
N LYS A 56 9.38 1.09 3.33
CA LYS A 56 9.77 -0.32 3.55
C LYS A 56 8.53 -1.20 3.52
N VAL A 57 8.64 -2.37 2.90
CA VAL A 57 7.60 -3.41 2.92
C VAL A 57 8.18 -4.67 3.53
N SER A 58 7.47 -5.29 4.46
CA SER A 58 7.83 -6.61 4.99
C SER A 58 6.62 -7.51 5.13
N HIS A 59 6.87 -8.81 5.03
CA HIS A 59 5.89 -9.84 5.32
C HIS A 59 5.86 -10.14 6.83
N ILE A 60 4.67 -10.24 7.41
CA ILE A 60 4.48 -10.68 8.79
C ILE A 60 3.63 -11.96 8.84
N PHE A 61 3.89 -12.83 9.80
CA PHE A 61 3.03 -13.99 10.04
C PHE A 61 1.81 -13.55 10.85
N ARG A 62 0.61 -13.98 10.40
CA ARG A 62 -0.77 -13.65 10.83
C ARG A 62 -1.02 -13.21 12.28
N GLU A 63 -0.23 -13.64 13.26
CA GLU A 63 -0.45 -13.31 14.67
C GLU A 63 -0.45 -11.80 14.96
N GLY A 64 0.29 -11.00 14.19
CA GLY A 64 0.33 -9.54 14.31
C GLY A 64 -0.80 -8.78 13.61
N ASN A 65 -1.64 -9.43 12.80
CA ASN A 65 -2.60 -8.75 11.91
C ASN A 65 -4.07 -8.83 12.36
N LYS A 66 -4.35 -9.39 13.54
CA LYS A 66 -5.73 -9.69 14.01
C LYS A 66 -6.68 -8.49 13.98
N CYS A 67 -6.19 -7.29 14.32
CA CYS A 67 -7.00 -6.07 14.28
C CYS A 67 -7.42 -5.69 12.86
N VAL A 68 -6.51 -5.85 11.89
CA VAL A 68 -6.76 -5.53 10.47
C VAL A 68 -7.66 -6.59 9.85
N ASP A 69 -7.50 -7.86 10.21
CA ASP A 69 -8.39 -8.94 9.76
C ASP A 69 -9.83 -8.71 10.25
N SER A 70 -9.99 -8.32 11.52
CA SER A 70 -11.29 -7.95 12.09
C SER A 70 -11.89 -6.73 11.37
N LEU A 71 -11.08 -5.70 11.11
CA LEU A 71 -11.52 -4.51 10.37
C LEU A 71 -11.91 -4.83 8.92
N GLY A 72 -11.14 -5.70 8.26
CA GLY A 72 -11.43 -6.19 6.91
C GLY A 72 -12.75 -6.93 6.86
N SER A 73 -13.04 -7.78 7.86
CA SER A 73 -14.31 -8.51 7.95
C SER A 73 -15.51 -7.57 8.08
N MET A 74 -15.42 -6.52 8.90
CA MET A 74 -16.47 -5.49 9.00
C MET A 74 -16.65 -4.70 7.70
N GLY A 75 -15.56 -4.46 6.95
CA GLY A 75 -15.62 -3.74 5.67
C GLY A 75 -16.29 -4.53 4.55
N VAL A 76 -16.26 -5.87 4.59
CA VAL A 76 -16.96 -6.74 3.63
C VAL A 76 -18.49 -6.57 3.74
N ASP A 77 -18.98 -6.26 4.94
CA ASP A 77 -20.42 -6.09 5.21
C ASP A 77 -20.96 -4.73 4.74
N LEU A 78 -20.09 -3.75 4.47
CA LEU A 78 -20.44 -2.37 4.10
C LEU A 78 -20.43 -2.10 2.59
N LYS A 79 -20.44 -3.15 1.74
CA LYS A 79 -20.23 -3.08 0.29
C LYS A 79 -20.89 -1.87 -0.42
N GLN A 80 -20.04 -0.99 -0.95
CA GLN A 80 -20.31 -0.20 -2.15
C GLN A 80 -19.48 -0.82 -3.28
N ASP A 81 -20.09 -1.04 -4.44
CA ASP A 81 -19.56 -1.88 -5.52
C ASP A 81 -18.13 -1.52 -5.98
N PHE A 82 -17.20 -2.48 -5.85
CA PHE A 82 -15.80 -2.31 -6.26
C PHE A 82 -15.53 -3.04 -7.58
N SER A 83 -15.60 -2.31 -8.69
CA SER A 83 -15.33 -2.85 -10.02
C SER A 83 -13.90 -2.61 -10.51
N CYS A 84 -13.26 -3.69 -10.97
CA CYS A 84 -13.03 -3.85 -12.41
C CYS A 84 -13.45 -5.28 -12.77
N CYS A 85 -14.76 -5.45 -12.90
CA CYS A 85 -15.49 -6.73 -12.97
C CYS A 85 -15.07 -7.72 -11.86
N ASP A 86 -15.09 -7.25 -10.60
CA ASP A 86 -14.96 -7.99 -9.35
C ASP A 86 -13.67 -8.80 -9.09
N PHE A 87 -12.54 -8.44 -9.69
CA PHE A 87 -11.17 -8.96 -9.48
C PHE A 87 -10.86 -10.49 -9.50
N TYR A 88 -11.83 -11.36 -9.32
CA TYR A 88 -12.53 -12.14 -10.36
C TYR A 88 -13.42 -13.11 -9.54
N ARG A 89 -14.38 -12.50 -8.84
CA ARG A 89 -15.45 -13.05 -7.96
C ARG A 89 -15.11 -13.91 -6.72
N ARG A 90 -13.92 -14.49 -6.56
CA ARG A 90 -13.41 -15.25 -5.38
C ARG A 90 -12.19 -16.00 -5.89
N ILE A 91 -10.96 -15.65 -5.50
CA ILE A 91 -9.82 -16.54 -5.69
C ILE A 91 -9.88 -17.55 -4.52
N PRO A 92 -9.78 -18.88 -4.75
CA PRO A 92 -10.06 -19.93 -3.75
C PRO A 92 -9.20 -19.84 -2.49
#